data_AF-A0A362WYQ1-F1
#
_entry.id   AF-A0A362WYQ1-F1
#
_cell.length_a   1.000
_cell.length_b   1.000
_cell.length_c   1.000
_cell.angle_alpha   90.00
_cell.angle_beta   90.00
_cell.angle_gamma   90.00
#
_symmetry.space_group_name_H-M   'P 1'
#
loop_
_entity.id
_entity.type
_entity.pdbx_description
1 polymer ?
#
loop_
_entity_poly.entity_id
_entity_poly.type
_entity_poly.pdbx_seq_one_letter_code
_entity_poly.pdbx_strand_id
1 'polypeptide(L)'
;MIEAFNKVLKYQFLHLKPIDSGKQLKRVLGVCIQIYNHERPQWNLGGNTPNETFMGFPINKSAYTTGFKTQQSHRINQNKVSVCKTCL
;
A
#
# COMPACT_ATOMS: atom_id res chain seq x y z
N MET A 1 -19.38 -3.23 8.29
CA MET A 1 -18.10 -3.99 8.30
C MET A 1 -17.77 -4.56 6.91
N ILE A 2 -18.64 -5.38 6.31
CA ILE A 2 -18.46 -5.91 4.94
C ILE A 2 -18.56 -4.83 3.85
N GLU A 3 -19.40 -3.81 4.05
CA GLU A 3 -19.56 -2.72 3.08
C GLU A 3 -18.29 -1.90 2.87
N ALA A 4 -17.54 -1.64 3.94
CA ALA A 4 -16.27 -0.92 3.87
C ALA A 4 -15.24 -1.72 3.06
N PHE A 5 -15.16 -3.02 3.30
CA PHE A 5 -14.33 -3.95 2.52
C PHE A 5 -14.72 -3.94 1.03
N ASN A 6 -16.02 -4.06 0.72
CA ASN A 6 -16.50 -4.03 -0.66
C ASN A 6 -16.17 -2.71 -1.36
N LYS A 7 -16.28 -1.57 -0.66
CA LYS A 7 -15.87 -0.26 -1.19
C LYS A 7 -14.38 -0.22 -1.48
N VAL A 8 -13.54 -0.71 -0.55
CA VAL A 8 -12.07 -0.76 -0.76
C VAL A 8 -11.73 -1.60 -1.99
N LEU A 9 -12.27 -2.83 -2.10
CA LEU A 9 -12.04 -3.68 -3.27
C LEU A 9 -12.50 -3.02 -4.57
N LYS A 10 -13.71 -2.45 -4.58
CA LYS A 10 -14.26 -1.83 -5.79
C LYS A 10 -13.42 -0.64 -6.24
N TYR A 11 -13.21 0.33 -5.35
CA TYR A 11 -12.63 1.62 -5.72
C TYR A 11 -11.11 1.60 -5.80
N GLN A 12 -10.43 0.84 -4.95
CA GLN A 12 -8.95 0.83 -4.92
C GLN A 12 -8.33 -0.24 -5.81
N PHE A 13 -9.06 -1.29 -6.18
CA PHE A 13 -8.51 -2.40 -6.97
C PHE A 13 -9.21 -2.59 -8.31
N LEU A 14 -10.54 -2.73 -8.31
CA LEU A 14 -11.27 -3.14 -9.51
C LEU A 14 -11.47 -2.00 -10.52
N HIS A 15 -11.84 -0.79 -10.06
CA HIS A 15 -12.09 0.36 -10.93
C HIS A 15 -10.89 0.80 -11.77
N LEU A 16 -9.67 0.49 -11.31
CA LEU A 16 -8.43 0.88 -11.99
C LEU A 16 -8.05 -0.08 -13.12
N LYS A 17 -8.76 -1.20 -13.29
CA LYS A 17 -8.40 -2.25 -14.22
C LYS A 17 -9.39 -2.30 -15.39
N PRO A 18 -8.92 -2.51 -16.63
CA PRO A 18 -9.80 -2.74 -17.77
C PRO A 18 -10.45 -4.12 -17.61
N ILE A 19 -11.72 -4.15 -17.21
CA ILE A 19 -12.49 -5.38 -17.00
C ILE A 19 -13.74 -5.29 -17.87
N ASP A 20 -13.78 -6.09 -18.92
CA ASP A 20 -14.82 -6.01 -19.94
C ASP A 20 -15.80 -7.19 -19.88
N SER A 21 -15.60 -8.14 -18.96
CA SER A 21 -16.47 -9.31 -18.82
C SER A 21 -16.53 -9.87 -17.39
N GLY A 22 -17.62 -10.57 -17.08
CA GLY A 22 -17.77 -11.27 -15.81
C GLY A 22 -16.71 -12.36 -15.56
N LYS A 23 -16.20 -13.00 -16.62
CA LYS A 23 -15.11 -13.99 -16.52
C LYS A 23 -13.79 -13.34 -16.12
N GLN A 24 -13.46 -12.19 -16.72
CA GLN A 24 -12.30 -11.40 -16.31
C GLN A 24 -12.47 -10.86 -14.90
N LEU A 25 -13.66 -10.35 -14.55
CA LEU A 25 -13.96 -9.87 -13.21
C LEU A 25 -13.67 -10.93 -12.14
N LYS A 26 -14.16 -12.16 -12.31
CA LYS A 26 -13.91 -13.25 -11.36
C LYS A 26 -12.41 -13.53 -11.17
N ARG A 27 -11.66 -13.57 -12.28
CA ARG A 27 -10.20 -13.79 -12.24
C ARG A 27 -9.49 -12.66 -11.51
N VAL A 28 -9.78 -11.41 -11.90
CA VAL A 28 -9.14 -10.22 -11.33
C VAL A 28 -9.49 -10.07 -9.85
N LEU A 29 -10.75 -10.29 -9.48
CA LEU A 29 -11.20 -10.23 -8.10
C LEU A 29 -10.45 -11.23 -7.21
N GLY A 30 -10.22 -12.45 -7.69
CA GLY A 30 -9.41 -13.44 -6.96
C GLY A 30 -8.01 -12.94 -6.65
N VAL A 31 -7.34 -12.33 -7.64
CA VAL A 31 -6.02 -11.72 -7.46
C VAL A 31 -6.08 -10.53 -6.48
N CYS A 32 -7.07 -9.66 -6.61
CA CYS A 32 -7.23 -8.51 -5.72
C CYS A 32 -7.43 -8.91 -4.26
N ILE A 33 -8.18 -9.98 -4.00
CA ILE A 33 -8.39 -10.51 -2.64
C ILE A 33 -7.07 -11.05 -2.07
N GLN A 34 -6.28 -11.77 -2.87
CA GLN A 34 -4.96 -12.26 -2.46
C GLN A 34 -4.03 -11.10 -2.07
N ILE A 35 -3.93 -10.08 -2.94
CA ILE A 35 -3.11 -8.88 -2.66
C ILE A 35 -3.60 -8.18 -1.39
N TYR A 36 -4.92 -7.98 -1.25
CA TYR A 36 -5.47 -7.31 -0.07
C TYR A 36 -5.13 -8.03 1.23
N ASN A 37 -5.23 -9.37 1.26
CA ASN A 37 -5.02 -10.16 2.46
C ASN A 37 -3.55 -10.40 2.80
N HIS A 38 -2.68 -10.57 1.81
CA HIS A 38 -1.31 -11.06 2.01
C HIS A 38 -0.21 -10.07 1.66
N GLU A 39 -0.48 -9.07 0.82
CA GLU A 39 0.56 -8.16 0.32
C GLU A 39 0.39 -6.72 0.79
N ARG A 40 -0.84 -6.30 1.13
CA ARG A 40 -1.14 -4.90 1.45
C ARG A 40 -1.34 -4.65 2.95
N PRO A 41 -0.31 -4.12 3.65
CA PRO A 41 -0.42 -3.49 4.95
C PRO A 41 -1.61 -2.55 5.08
N GLN A 42 -2.33 -2.64 6.20
CA GLN A 42 -3.43 -1.74 6.51
C GLN A 42 -3.08 -0.86 7.71
N TRP A 43 -3.29 0.44 7.56
CA TRP A 43 -2.97 1.40 8.61
C TRP A 43 -3.81 1.20 9.88
N ASN A 44 -5.09 0.86 9.73
CA ASN A 44 -5.98 0.53 10.84
C ASN A 44 -5.59 -0.78 11.55
N LEU A 45 -4.76 -1.62 10.93
CA LEU A 45 -4.17 -2.83 11.51
C LEU A 45 -2.73 -2.58 12.00
N GLY A 46 -2.34 -1.31 12.17
CA GLY A 46 -1.04 -0.90 12.66
C GLY A 46 0.12 -1.16 11.69
N GLY A 47 -0.16 -1.47 10.42
CA GLY A 47 0.83 -1.80 9.41
C GLY A 47 0.87 -3.29 9.03
N ASN A 48 0.12 -4.16 9.71
CA ASN A 48 0.00 -5.56 9.32
C ASN A 48 -0.97 -5.72 8.15
N THR A 49 -0.79 -6.79 7.39
CA THR A 49 -1.77 -7.29 6.43
C THR A 49 -2.96 -7.94 7.17
N PRO A 50 -4.14 -8.02 6.55
CA PRO A 50 -5.29 -8.68 7.15
C PRO A 50 -5.01 -10.12 7.58
N ASN A 51 -4.25 -10.87 6.78
CA ASN A 51 -3.88 -12.25 7.13
C ASN A 51 -2.92 -12.29 8.33
N GLU A 52 -1.95 -11.39 8.41
CA GLU A 52 -1.04 -11.31 9.56
C GLU A 52 -1.79 -10.98 10.86
N THR A 53 -2.73 -10.03 10.81
CA THR A 53 -3.57 -9.74 11.97
C THR A 53 -4.44 -10.93 12.35
N PHE A 54 -5.03 -11.63 11.37
CA PHE A 54 -5.84 -12.81 11.63
C PHE A 54 -5.04 -13.95 12.27
N MET A 55 -3.80 -14.16 11.84
CA MET A 55 -2.88 -15.15 12.40
C MET A 55 -2.24 -14.73 13.73
N GLY A 56 -2.52 -13.50 14.22
CA GLY A 56 -2.01 -13.01 15.50
C GLY A 56 -0.56 -12.54 15.47
N PHE A 57 -0.01 -12.20 14.31
CA PHE A 57 1.35 -11.66 14.23
C PHE A 57 1.45 -10.31 14.95
N PRO A 58 2.50 -10.10 15.77
CA PRO A 58 2.70 -8.83 16.45
C PRO A 58 3.02 -7.72 15.46
N ILE A 59 2.57 -6.50 15.76
CA ILE A 59 2.81 -5.33 14.91
C ILE A 59 4.25 -4.85 15.14
N ASN A 60 5.08 -4.89 14.08
CA ASN A 60 6.46 -4.41 14.14
C ASN A 60 6.58 -2.98 13.55
N LYS A 61 6.20 -1.97 14.33
CA LYS A 61 6.25 -0.57 13.86
C LYS A 61 7.67 -0.07 13.58
N SER A 62 8.68 -0.59 14.28
CA SER A 62 10.08 -0.19 14.10
C SER A 62 10.67 -0.67 12.78
N ALA A 63 10.17 -1.77 12.21
CA ALA A 63 10.55 -2.22 10.88
C ALA A 63 10.28 -1.15 9.80
N TYR A 64 9.19 -0.38 9.91
CA TYR A 64 8.82 0.62 8.90
C TYR A 64 9.54 1.95 9.06
N THR A 65 9.99 2.31 10.27
CA THR A 65 10.65 3.60 10.53
C THR A 65 12.18 3.53 10.43
N THR A 66 12.71 2.31 10.29
CA THR A 66 14.14 2.08 10.11
C THR A 66 14.60 2.69 8.79
N GLY A 67 15.59 3.57 8.86
CA GLY A 67 16.16 4.24 7.69
C GLY A 67 15.50 5.56 7.28
N PHE A 68 14.46 6.03 7.98
CA PHE A 68 13.85 7.32 7.66
C PHE A 68 14.81 8.50 7.83
N LYS A 69 15.63 8.48 8.89
CA LYS A 69 16.65 9.52 9.12
C LYS A 69 17.73 9.51 8.05
N THR A 70 18.23 8.34 7.66
CA THR A 70 19.21 8.21 6.57
C THR A 70 18.62 8.67 5.24
N GLN A 71 17.40 8.28 4.90
CA GLN A 71 16.74 8.71 3.67
C GLN A 71 16.44 10.21 3.65
N GLN A 72 16.09 10.80 4.80
CA GLN A 72 15.97 12.24 4.95
C GLN A 72 17.29 12.95 4.68
N SER A 73 18.39 12.48 5.26
CA SER A 73 19.73 13.03 5.03
C SER A 73 20.14 12.93 3.55
N HIS A 74 19.86 11.80 2.89
CA HIS A 74 20.11 11.63 1.46
C HIS A 74 19.35 12.66 0.61
N ARG A 75 18.05 12.86 0.87
CA ARG A 75 17.23 13.86 0.18
C ARG A 75 17.79 15.28 0.33
N ILE A 76 18.19 15.65 1.55
CA ILE A 76 18.76 16.98 1.81
C ILE A 76 20.07 17.17 1.03
N ASN A 77 20.95 16.17 1.03
CA ASN A 77 22.21 16.24 0.30
C ASN A 77 21.99 16.32 -1.22
N GLN A 78 21.05 15.55 -1.77
CA GLN A 78 20.70 15.63 -3.20
C GLN A 78 20.16 17.01 -3.57
N ASN A 79 19.24 17.57 -2.76
CA ASN A 79 18.66 18.88 -3.02
C ASN A 79 19.68 20.02 -2.93
N LYS A 80 20.73 19.88 -2.11
CA LYS A 80 21.84 20.85 -2.03
C LYS A 80 22.71 20.85 -3.30
N VAL A 81 22.80 19.73 -4.01
CA VAL A 81 23.59 19.62 -5.25
C VAL A 81 22.81 20.14 -6.45
N SER A 82 21.48 20.00 -6.46
CA SER A 82 20.61 20.52 -7.51
C SER A 82 20.24 21.99 -7.26
N VAL A 83 21.13 22.93 -7.61
CA VAL A 83 20.77 24.35 -7.61
C VAL A 83 19.88 24.63 -8.81
N CYS A 84 18.59 24.93 -8.58
CA CYS A 84 17.69 25.39 -9.64
C CYS A 84 18.18 26.76 -10.14
N LYS A 85 18.57 26.87 -11.41
CA LYS A 85 19.04 28.15 -12.01
C LYS A 85 17.91 29.18 -12.20
N THR A 86 16.65 28.79 -12.03
CA THR A 86 15.47 29.62 -12.30
C THR A 86 14.81 30.15 -11.03
N CYS A 87 15.03 29.52 -9.87
CA CYS A 87 14.51 29.99 -8.59
C CYS A 87 15.61 30.79 -7.87
N LEU A 88 15.83 32.03 -8.31
CA LEU A 88 16.61 33.06 -7.62
C LEU A 88 15.66 34.19 -7.22
#